data_AF-A0A838FZY5-F1
#
_entry.id   AF-A0A838FZY5-F1
#
_cell.length_a   1.000
_cell.length_b   1.000
_cell.length_c   1.000
_cell.angle_alpha   90.00
_cell.angle_beta   90.00
_cell.angle_gamma   90.00
#
_symmetry.space_group_name_H-M   'P 1'
#
loop_
_entity.id
_entity.type
_entity.pdbx_description
1 polymer ?
#
loop_
_entity_poly.entity_id
_entity_poly.type
_entity_poly.pdbx_seq_one_letter_code
_entity_poly.pdbx_strand_id
1 'polypeptide(L)'
;VALVPTAKQLGNFPEYASAGAERFPRYAAHMRALYGRRHATIGAAYEAGVPIFAGTDAGGVLPHGLIAAEVRELATYGLSAEGALGAASWDAREWLGHPATLDENAEASFVVYETDPLADLAVLSTPLRIVLRGRVVV
;
A
#
# COMPACT_ATOMS: atom_id res chain seq x y z
N VAL A 1 -2.62 17.87 -2.49
CA VAL A 1 -2.02 16.83 -3.36
C VAL A 1 -1.92 15.55 -2.56
N ALA A 2 -2.27 14.41 -3.13
CA ALA A 2 -2.15 13.09 -2.50
C ALA A 2 -1.07 12.27 -3.22
N LEU A 3 -0.42 11.34 -2.50
CA LEU A 3 0.62 10.46 -3.02
C LEU A 3 0.17 9.00 -2.96
N VAL A 4 0.29 8.27 -4.07
CA VAL A 4 0.10 6.82 -4.15
C VAL A 4 1.41 6.21 -4.68
N PRO A 5 2.32 5.76 -3.80
CA PRO A 5 3.73 5.54 -4.18
C PRO A 5 4.02 4.20 -4.86
N THR A 6 3.05 3.26 -4.87
CA THR A 6 3.24 1.88 -5.35
C THR A 6 4.46 1.21 -4.75
N ALA A 7 4.56 1.26 -3.42
CA ALA A 7 5.76 0.91 -2.68
C ALA A 7 6.22 -0.53 -2.98
N LYS A 8 5.28 -1.46 -3.13
CA LYS A 8 5.55 -2.85 -3.51
C LYS A 8 6.20 -2.97 -4.89
N GLN A 9 5.78 -2.13 -5.84
CA GLN A 9 6.32 -2.09 -7.19
C GLN A 9 7.73 -1.50 -7.24
N LEU A 10 8.04 -0.54 -6.35
CA LEU A 10 9.40 0.00 -6.23
C LEU A 10 10.42 -1.10 -5.87
N GLY A 11 9.99 -2.16 -5.18
CA GLY A 11 10.79 -3.36 -4.91
C GLY A 11 11.40 -4.01 -6.16
N ASN A 12 10.78 -3.87 -7.33
CA ASN A 12 11.23 -4.48 -8.59
C ASN A 12 12.22 -3.60 -9.38
N PHE A 13 12.48 -2.37 -8.94
CA PHE A 13 13.34 -1.44 -9.67
C PHE A 13 14.76 -1.96 -9.91
N PRO A 14 15.42 -2.68 -8.98
CA PRO A 14 16.74 -3.27 -9.23
C PRO A 14 16.75 -4.30 -10.36
N GLU A 15 15.67 -5.09 -10.49
CA GLU A 15 15.52 -6.07 -11.57
C GLU A 15 15.34 -5.35 -12.91
N TYR A 16 14.43 -4.38 -12.98
CA TYR A 16 14.22 -3.57 -14.19
C TYR A 16 15.47 -2.82 -14.63
N ALA A 17 16.22 -2.27 -13.66
CA ALA A 17 17.49 -1.60 -13.93
C ALA A 17 18.53 -2.57 -14.49
N SER A 18 18.55 -3.82 -14.03
CA SER A 18 19.52 -4.82 -14.47
C SER A 18 19.17 -5.34 -15.87
N ALA A 19 17.89 -5.62 -16.14
CA ALA A 19 17.42 -6.03 -17.46
C ALA A 19 17.70 -4.99 -18.56
N GLY A 20 17.63 -3.70 -18.22
CA GLY A 20 17.88 -2.60 -19.17
C GLY A 20 19.33 -2.11 -19.22
N ALA A 21 20.25 -2.65 -18.42
CA ALA A 21 21.56 -2.02 -18.17
C ALA A 21 22.45 -1.91 -19.41
N GLU A 22 22.51 -2.96 -20.23
CA GLU A 22 23.37 -3.01 -21.42
C GLU A 22 22.91 -2.02 -22.49
N ARG A 23 21.60 -2.03 -22.78
CA ARG A 23 21.01 -1.20 -23.85
C ARG A 23 20.71 0.23 -23.41
N PHE A 24 20.38 0.44 -22.14
CA PHE A 24 19.92 1.72 -21.58
C PHE A 24 20.61 2.06 -20.25
N PRO A 25 21.94 2.30 -20.24
CA PRO A 25 22.70 2.49 -19.01
C PRO A 25 22.24 3.70 -18.17
N ARG A 26 21.81 4.79 -18.81
CA ARG A 26 21.27 5.97 -18.10
C ARG A 26 19.95 5.67 -17.38
N TYR A 27 19.06 4.89 -18.00
CA TYR A 27 17.82 4.44 -17.37
C TYR A 27 18.11 3.55 -16.16
N ALA A 28 19.02 2.58 -16.31
CA ALA A 28 19.41 1.68 -15.22
C ALA A 28 20.02 2.44 -14.02
N ALA A 29 20.89 3.43 -14.28
CA ALA A 29 21.43 4.30 -13.23
C ALA A 29 20.32 5.11 -12.54
N HIS A 30 19.37 5.65 -13.30
CA HIS A 30 18.25 6.41 -12.75
C HIS A 30 17.33 5.56 -11.86
N MET A 31 16.93 4.37 -12.32
CA MET A 31 16.10 3.45 -11.55
C MET A 31 16.75 3.04 -10.23
N ARG A 32 18.06 2.76 -10.22
CA ARG A 32 18.82 2.49 -8.99
C ARG A 32 18.85 3.70 -8.06
N ALA A 33 19.00 4.91 -8.60
CA ALA A 33 18.98 6.12 -7.79
C ALA A 33 17.60 6.42 -7.18
N LEU A 34 16.51 6.18 -7.93
CA LEU A 34 15.14 6.25 -7.41
C LEU A 34 14.94 5.23 -6.29
N TYR A 35 15.30 3.96 -6.54
CA TYR A 35 15.21 2.90 -5.55
C TYR A 35 15.99 3.23 -4.29
N GLY A 36 17.23 3.74 -4.41
CA GLY A 36 18.08 4.06 -3.26
C GLY A 36 17.53 5.18 -2.37
N ARG A 37 16.75 6.12 -2.93
CA ARG A 37 16.20 7.26 -2.16
C ARG A 37 14.74 7.11 -1.75
N ARG A 38 14.06 6.05 -2.18
CA ARG A 38 12.60 5.89 -2.00
C ARG A 38 12.12 6.03 -0.56
N HIS A 39 12.82 5.43 0.41
CA HIS A 39 12.48 5.54 1.83
C HIS A 39 12.55 6.98 2.32
N ALA A 40 13.67 7.67 2.05
CA ALA A 40 13.84 9.06 2.44
C ALA A 40 12.81 9.98 1.77
N THR A 41 12.51 9.77 0.48
CA THR A 41 11.57 10.63 -0.25
C THR A 41 10.13 10.46 0.24
N ILE A 42 9.63 9.23 0.36
CA ILE A 42 8.25 8.97 0.79
C ILE A 42 8.09 9.26 2.28
N GLY A 43 9.09 8.90 3.11
CA GLY A 43 9.10 9.27 4.53
C GLY A 43 9.06 10.78 4.73
N ALA A 44 9.86 11.56 3.99
CA ALA A 44 9.80 13.02 4.06
C ALA A 44 8.43 13.59 3.62
N ALA A 45 7.75 12.96 2.65
CA ALA A 45 6.40 13.36 2.28
C ALA A 45 5.40 13.10 3.42
N TYR A 46 5.51 11.94 4.08
CA TYR A 46 4.69 11.60 5.25
C TYR A 46 4.89 12.61 6.40
N GLU A 47 6.14 12.87 6.77
CA GLU A 47 6.48 13.83 7.83
C GLU A 47 6.04 15.27 7.50
N ALA A 48 5.99 15.62 6.22
CA ALA A 48 5.45 16.91 5.76
C ALA A 48 3.92 16.97 5.77
N GLY A 49 3.22 15.92 6.19
CA GLY A 49 1.76 15.84 6.23
C GLY A 49 1.11 15.64 4.87
N VAL A 50 1.85 15.16 3.86
CA VAL A 50 1.26 14.79 2.57
C VAL A 50 0.41 13.53 2.77
N PRO A 51 -0.88 13.52 2.35
CA PRO A 51 -1.69 12.31 2.38
C PRO A 51 -1.08 11.21 1.51
N ILE A 52 -0.88 10.03 2.10
CA ILE A 52 -0.36 8.84 1.42
C ILE A 52 -1.43 7.75 1.44
N PHE A 53 -1.69 7.16 0.28
CA PHE A 53 -2.64 6.06 0.12
C PHE A 53 -1.99 4.85 -0.52
N ALA A 54 -2.47 3.66 -0.20
CA ALA A 54 -1.98 2.40 -0.73
C ALA A 54 -2.46 2.17 -2.16
N GLY A 55 -1.54 1.77 -3.03
CA GLY A 55 -1.84 1.31 -4.39
C GLY A 55 -0.75 0.37 -4.84
N THR A 56 -1.06 -0.74 -5.47
CA THR A 56 -0.08 -1.83 -5.69
C THR A 56 0.56 -1.86 -7.07
N ASP A 57 -0.04 -1.17 -8.05
CA ASP A 57 0.25 -1.38 -9.48
C ASP A 57 0.02 -2.84 -9.95
N ALA A 58 -0.88 -3.57 -9.26
CA ALA A 58 -1.24 -4.93 -9.60
C ALA A 58 -2.15 -5.01 -10.84
N GLY A 59 -2.03 -6.09 -11.61
CA GLY A 59 -2.82 -6.35 -12.83
C GLY A 59 -2.04 -6.18 -14.14
N GLY A 60 -0.78 -5.75 -14.06
CA GLY A 60 0.19 -5.80 -15.16
C GLY A 60 1.21 -6.90 -14.94
N VAL A 61 2.47 -6.50 -14.69
CA VAL A 61 3.56 -7.42 -14.35
C VAL A 61 3.35 -8.04 -12.96
N LEU A 62 2.76 -7.28 -12.03
CA LEU A 62 2.45 -7.74 -10.68
C LEU A 62 1.11 -8.48 -10.62
N PRO A 63 1.03 -9.61 -9.88
CA PRO A 63 -0.23 -10.33 -9.68
C PRO A 63 -1.23 -9.52 -8.84
N HIS A 64 -2.52 -9.84 -8.94
CA HIS A 64 -3.55 -9.31 -8.05
C HIS A 64 -3.40 -9.80 -6.60
N GLY A 65 -4.09 -9.14 -5.67
CA GLY A 65 -4.12 -9.55 -4.25
C GLY A 65 -2.99 -9.03 -3.38
N LEU A 66 -2.24 -8.01 -3.84
CA LEU A 66 -1.04 -7.52 -3.15
C LEU A 66 -1.29 -6.44 -2.09
N ILE A 67 -2.55 -6.07 -1.79
CA ILE A 67 -2.84 -4.91 -0.94
C ILE A 67 -2.28 -5.07 0.49
N ALA A 68 -2.34 -6.27 1.07
CA ALA A 68 -1.74 -6.55 2.38
C ALA A 68 -0.20 -6.37 2.38
N ALA A 69 0.45 -6.75 1.27
CA ALA A 69 1.88 -6.58 1.11
C ALA A 69 2.26 -5.10 0.93
N GLU A 70 1.42 -4.32 0.23
CA GLU A 70 1.60 -2.86 0.08
C GLU A 70 1.51 -2.15 1.42
N VAL A 71 0.54 -2.49 2.28
CA VAL A 71 0.43 -1.91 3.63
C VAL A 71 1.69 -2.18 4.45
N ARG A 72 2.17 -3.42 4.45
CA ARG A 72 3.40 -3.80 5.16
C ARG A 72 4.62 -3.10 4.59
N GLU A 73 4.69 -2.94 3.28
CA GLU A 73 5.77 -2.23 2.61
C GLU A 73 5.72 -0.74 2.98
N LEU A 74 4.57 -0.08 2.94
CA LEU A 74 4.39 1.32 3.31
C LEU A 74 4.87 1.63 4.74
N ALA A 75 4.58 0.75 5.71
CA ALA A 75 5.07 0.89 7.08
C ALA A 75 6.61 0.97 7.16
N THR A 76 7.33 0.37 6.20
CA THR A 76 8.80 0.43 6.16
C THR A 76 9.35 1.80 5.73
N TYR A 77 8.49 2.71 5.23
CA TYR A 77 8.86 4.07 4.81
C TYR A 77 8.72 5.10 5.95
N GLY A 78 8.39 4.65 7.16
CA GLY A 78 8.26 5.50 8.34
C GLY A 78 6.82 5.79 8.76
N LEU A 79 5.83 5.28 8.01
CA LEU A 79 4.43 5.37 8.41
C LEU A 79 4.19 4.52 9.68
N SER A 80 3.37 5.01 10.59
CA SER A 80 2.88 4.19 11.71
C SER A 80 2.03 3.03 11.18
N ALA A 81 1.85 1.97 11.97
CA ALA A 81 0.99 0.85 11.59
C ALA A 81 -0.44 1.32 11.29
N GLU A 82 -0.95 2.27 12.09
CA GLU A 82 -2.23 2.93 11.87
C GLU A 82 -2.26 3.72 10.56
N GLY A 83 -1.23 4.52 10.28
CA GLY A 83 -1.16 5.29 9.03
C GLY A 83 -1.08 4.40 7.79
N ALA A 84 -0.30 3.31 7.85
CA ALA A 84 -0.20 2.37 6.74
C ALA A 84 -1.49 1.57 6.52
N LEU A 85 -2.16 1.14 7.59
CA LEU A 85 -3.44 0.44 7.51
C LEU A 85 -4.56 1.39 7.05
N GLY A 86 -4.63 2.60 7.58
CA GLY A 86 -5.59 3.64 7.21
C GLY A 86 -5.46 4.04 5.74
N ALA A 87 -4.23 4.16 5.24
CA ALA A 87 -3.90 4.40 3.83
C ALA A 87 -4.49 3.34 2.87
N ALA A 88 -4.84 2.15 3.35
CA ALA A 88 -5.51 1.09 2.56
C ALA A 88 -6.97 0.84 2.97
N SER A 89 -7.49 1.58 3.94
CA SER A 89 -8.80 1.37 4.54
C SER A 89 -9.55 2.68 4.78
N TRP A 90 -9.70 3.15 6.03
CA TRP A 90 -10.59 4.26 6.37
C TRP A 90 -10.16 5.59 5.73
N ASP A 91 -8.86 5.92 5.73
CA ASP A 91 -8.37 7.17 5.10
C ASP A 91 -8.56 7.14 3.58
N ALA A 92 -8.25 6.00 2.96
CA ALA A 92 -8.44 5.82 1.51
C ALA A 92 -9.92 5.89 1.13
N ARG A 93 -10.81 5.33 1.96
CA ARG A 93 -12.26 5.41 1.73
C ARG A 93 -12.75 6.85 1.78
N GLU A 94 -12.37 7.60 2.81
CA GLU A 94 -12.72 9.03 2.91
C GLU A 94 -12.22 9.80 1.70
N TRP A 95 -10.96 9.59 1.32
CA TRP A 95 -10.36 10.25 0.16
C TRP A 95 -11.09 9.93 -1.16
N LEU A 96 -11.60 8.70 -1.31
CA LEU A 96 -12.37 8.26 -2.46
C LEU A 96 -13.87 8.64 -2.38
N GLY A 97 -14.29 9.37 -1.34
CA GLY A 97 -15.68 9.81 -1.17
C GLY A 97 -16.63 8.74 -0.62
N HIS A 98 -16.08 7.72 0.04
CA HIS A 98 -16.84 6.68 0.75
C HIS A 98 -16.81 6.91 2.26
N PRO A 99 -17.83 6.45 3.01
CA PRO A 99 -17.78 6.45 4.47
C PRO A 99 -16.55 5.69 4.99
N ALA A 100 -15.75 6.36 5.82
CA ALA A 100 -14.52 5.82 6.40
C ALA A 100 -14.79 4.73 7.45
N THR A 101 -15.83 4.93 8.25
CA THR A 101 -16.16 4.14 9.43
C THR A 101 -17.34 3.20 9.18
N LEU A 102 -17.54 2.27 10.12
CA LEU A 102 -18.68 1.35 10.14
C LEU A 102 -19.86 1.94 10.93
N ASP A 103 -20.30 3.13 10.50
CA ASP A 103 -21.43 3.82 11.13
C ASP A 103 -22.77 3.11 10.85
N GLU A 104 -23.78 3.44 11.65
CA GLU A 104 -25.14 2.94 11.39
C GLU A 104 -25.61 3.35 9.99
N ASN A 105 -26.19 2.40 9.25
CA ASN A 105 -26.61 2.54 7.85
C ASN A 105 -25.48 2.69 6.81
N ALA A 106 -24.20 2.63 7.20
CA ALA A 106 -23.11 2.53 6.25
C ALA A 106 -23.10 1.15 5.55
N GLU A 107 -22.47 1.09 4.38
CA GLU A 107 -22.29 -0.17 3.67
C GLU A 107 -21.46 -1.16 4.51
N ALA A 108 -21.98 -2.36 4.73
CA ALA A 108 -21.29 -3.43 5.47
C ALA A 108 -20.19 -4.08 4.62
N SER A 109 -19.09 -3.37 4.40
CA SER A 109 -17.89 -3.85 3.70
C SER A 109 -16.68 -3.75 4.62
N PHE A 110 -16.24 -4.88 5.17
CA PHE A 110 -15.15 -4.95 6.13
C PHE A 110 -14.45 -6.32 6.11
N VAL A 111 -13.27 -6.37 6.72
CA VAL A 111 -12.47 -7.59 6.86
C VAL A 111 -12.29 -7.87 8.34
N VAL A 112 -12.40 -9.14 8.72
CA VAL A 112 -12.20 -9.60 10.10
C VAL A 112 -10.87 -10.32 10.19
N TYR A 113 -10.08 -10.00 11.21
CA TYR A 113 -8.81 -10.62 11.51
C TYR A 113 -8.86 -11.30 12.88
N GLU A 114 -8.02 -12.32 13.08
CA GLU A 114 -7.93 -13.06 14.35
C GLU A 114 -7.27 -12.23 15.45
N THR A 115 -6.27 -11.44 15.07
CA THR A 115 -5.52 -10.55 15.94
C THR A 115 -5.65 -9.10 15.48
N ASP A 116 -5.32 -8.18 16.38
CA ASP A 116 -5.30 -6.74 16.06
C ASP A 116 -4.25 -6.44 14.97
N PRO A 117 -4.67 -5.97 13.78
CA PRO A 117 -3.74 -5.65 12.71
C PRO A 117 -2.84 -4.44 13.03
N LEU A 118 -3.20 -3.58 13.98
CA LEU A 118 -2.33 -2.48 14.42
C LEU A 118 -1.17 -2.97 15.29
N ALA A 119 -1.35 -4.10 15.97
CA ALA A 119 -0.28 -4.75 16.72
C ALA A 119 0.63 -5.58 15.82
N ASP A 120 0.09 -6.23 14.78
CA ASP A 120 0.85 -6.97 13.78
C ASP A 120 0.21 -6.92 12.39
N LEU A 121 0.79 -6.12 11.49
CA LEU A 121 0.34 -6.00 10.10
C LEU A 121 0.49 -7.30 9.28
N ALA A 122 1.23 -8.31 9.77
CA ALA A 122 1.32 -9.60 9.08
C ALA A 122 -0.03 -10.33 8.99
N VAL A 123 -0.94 -10.08 9.93
CA VAL A 123 -2.29 -10.69 9.94
C VAL A 123 -3.12 -10.32 8.71
N LEU A 124 -2.77 -9.22 8.04
CA LEU A 124 -3.47 -8.75 6.83
C LEU A 124 -3.45 -9.78 5.68
N SER A 125 -2.48 -10.71 5.68
CA SER A 125 -2.41 -11.80 4.70
C SER A 125 -3.34 -12.99 5.01
N THR A 126 -3.95 -13.03 6.19
CA THR A 126 -4.80 -14.13 6.65
C THR A 126 -6.10 -13.61 7.26
N PRO A 127 -7.00 -13.02 6.44
CA PRO A 127 -8.31 -12.60 6.91
C PRO A 127 -9.12 -13.82 7.36
N LEU A 128 -9.77 -13.71 8.52
CA LEU A 128 -10.72 -14.72 8.99
C LEU A 128 -12.00 -14.70 8.17
N ARG A 129 -12.50 -13.49 7.86
CA ARG A 129 -13.71 -13.29 7.06
C ARG A 129 -13.58 -12.04 6.21
N ILE A 130 -14.19 -12.10 5.03
CA ILE A 130 -14.38 -10.93 4.19
C ILE A 130 -15.88 -10.73 4.00
N VAL A 131 -16.38 -9.57 4.42
CA VAL A 131 -17.77 -9.16 4.22
C VAL A 131 -17.79 -8.06 3.17
N LEU A 132 -18.54 -8.27 2.09
CA LEU A 132 -18.71 -7.30 1.02
C LEU A 132 -20.20 -6.99 0.87
N ARG A 133 -20.61 -5.74 1.12
CA ARG A 133 -22.01 -5.30 1.01
C ARG A 133 -22.97 -6.20 1.79
N GLY A 134 -22.58 -6.56 3.01
CA GLY A 134 -23.36 -7.41 3.92
C GLY A 134 -23.33 -8.91 3.60
N ARG A 135 -22.55 -9.35 2.60
CA ARG A 135 -22.40 -10.77 2.25
C ARG A 135 -21.02 -11.28 2.62
N VAL A 136 -20.96 -12.39 3.33
CA VAL A 136 -19.70 -13.12 3.58
C VAL A 136 -19.26 -13.76 2.26
N VAL A 137 -18.03 -13.46 1.82
CA VAL A 137 -17.46 -13.98 0.56
C VAL A 137 -16.24 -14.89 0.77
N VAL A 138 -15.64 -14.84 1.97
CA VAL A 138 -14.59 -15.74 2.48
C VAL A 138 -14.85 -15.96 3.96
#